data_AF-A0A829R4T4-F1
#
_entry.id   AF-A0A829R4T4-F1
#
_cell.length_a   1.000
_cell.length_b   1.000
_cell.length_c   1.000
_cell.angle_alpha   90.00
_cell.angle_beta   90.00
_cell.angle_gamma   90.00
#
_symmetry.space_group_name_H-M   'P 1'
#
loop_
_entity.id
_entity.type
_entity.pdbx_description
1 polymer ?
#
loop_
_entity_poly.entity_id
_entity_poly.type
_entity_poly.pdbx_seq_one_letter_code
_entity_poly.pdbx_strand_id
1 'polypeptide(L)'
;MKQLFDLYNMSILIQEETASYRVLVVDIYSGTLIYPFDTLDAALNHAFQELQDWFQEILIDFEEMNSHDPLSQADFDRMIAFPLSLAVPSEPFQESFAAQHVKTQLQEEAAQTWERIVRSNSKL
;
A
#
# COMPACT_ATOMS: atom_id res chain seq x y z
N MET A 1 3.01 -20.99 3.70
CA MET A 1 2.55 -19.74 3.08
C MET A 1 1.65 -19.03 4.06
N LYS A 2 1.94 -17.76 4.37
CA LYS A 2 1.13 -16.90 5.24
C LYS A 2 0.77 -15.65 4.44
N GLN A 3 -0.50 -15.27 4.47
CA GLN A 3 -0.95 -14.02 3.86
C GLN A 3 -0.45 -12.86 4.69
N LEU A 4 0.20 -11.86 4.08
CA LEU A 4 0.65 -10.66 4.77
C LEU A 4 -0.44 -9.59 4.70
N PHE A 5 -0.85 -9.23 3.50
CA PHE A 5 -1.92 -8.26 3.24
C PHE A 5 -3.02 -8.86 2.36
N ASP A 6 -4.27 -8.48 2.65
CA ASP A 6 -5.41 -8.66 1.75
C ASP A 6 -5.91 -7.29 1.32
N LEU A 7 -5.54 -6.90 0.11
CA LEU A 7 -5.88 -5.59 -0.46
C LEU A 7 -7.00 -5.79 -1.47
N TYR A 8 -7.54 -4.68 -1.99
CA TYR A 8 -8.75 -4.72 -2.80
C TYR A 8 -8.62 -5.57 -4.08
N ASN A 9 -7.50 -5.41 -4.79
CA ASN A 9 -7.18 -6.06 -6.07
C ASN A 9 -5.90 -6.90 -6.01
N MET A 10 -5.27 -6.97 -4.83
CA MET A 10 -3.95 -7.56 -4.66
C MET A 10 -3.86 -8.25 -3.30
N SER A 11 -3.21 -9.41 -3.25
CA SER A 11 -2.80 -10.03 -1.98
C SER A 11 -1.28 -10.18 -1.97
N ILE A 12 -0.65 -9.78 -0.87
CA ILE A 12 0.79 -9.97 -0.66
C ILE A 12 0.95 -11.11 0.35
N LEU A 13 1.70 -12.15 -0.01
CA LEU A 13 1.94 -13.33 0.82
C LEU A 13 3.44 -13.53 1.04
N ILE A 14 3.78 -14.16 2.15
CA ILE A 14 5.14 -14.61 2.44
C ILE A 14 5.19 -16.12 2.65
N GLN A 15 6.19 -16.76 2.05
CA GLN A 15 6.45 -18.18 2.17
C GLN A 15 7.88 -18.39 2.68
N GLU A 16 7.98 -19.03 3.84
CA GLU A 16 9.23 -19.53 4.37
C GLU A 16 9.59 -20.86 3.70
N GLU A 17 10.83 -20.99 3.27
CA GLU A 17 11.47 -22.18 2.73
C GLU A 17 12.62 -22.60 3.66
N THR A 18 13.22 -23.78 3.43
CA THR A 18 14.23 -24.36 4.34
C THR A 18 15.40 -23.43 4.70
N ALA A 19 15.78 -22.50 3.82
CA ALA A 19 16.86 -21.54 4.06
C ALA A 19 16.63 -20.18 3.36
N SER A 20 15.39 -19.86 3.00
CA SER A 20 15.06 -18.66 2.22
C SER A 20 13.60 -18.26 2.41
N TYR A 21 13.22 -17.10 1.90
CA TYR A 21 11.86 -16.59 1.90
C TYR A 21 11.43 -16.23 0.48
N ARG A 22 10.13 -16.26 0.23
CA ARG A 22 9.52 -15.77 -1.00
C ARG A 22 8.39 -14.83 -0.66
N VAL A 23 8.35 -13.68 -1.32
CA VAL A 23 7.16 -12.83 -1.36
C VAL A 23 6.40 -13.18 -2.63
N LEU A 24 5.10 -13.41 -2.50
CA LEU A 24 4.19 -13.61 -3.61
C LEU A 24 3.24 -12.42 -3.66
N VAL A 25 3.21 -11.73 -4.79
CA VAL A 25 2.25 -10.66 -5.06
C VAL A 25 1.23 -11.23 -6.04
N VAL A 26 0.00 -11.41 -5.59
CA VAL A 26 -1.10 -11.95 -6.37
C VAL A 26 -2.01 -10.79 -6.72
N ASP A 27 -1.90 -10.28 -7.93
CA ASP A 27 -2.69 -9.16 -8.44
C ASP A 27 -3.68 -9.66 -9.50
N ILE A 28 -4.92 -9.16 -9.46
CA ILE A 28 -6.00 -9.64 -10.32
C ILE A 28 -5.78 -9.33 -11.81
N TYR A 29 -4.91 -8.37 -12.14
CA TYR A 29 -4.67 -7.92 -13.51
C TYR A 29 -3.39 -8.52 -14.10
N SER A 30 -2.33 -8.58 -13.31
CA SER A 30 -0.98 -8.98 -13.72
C SER A 30 -0.61 -10.43 -13.35
N GLY A 31 -1.45 -11.10 -12.56
CA GLY A 31 -1.24 -12.48 -12.15
C GLY A 31 -0.39 -12.61 -10.88
N THR A 32 0.47 -13.62 -10.80
CA THR A 32 1.30 -13.85 -9.62
C THR A 32 2.77 -13.57 -9.90
N LEU A 33 3.32 -12.59 -9.17
CA LEU A 33 4.74 -12.28 -9.14
C LEU A 33 5.38 -12.96 -7.93
N ILE A 34 6.60 -13.47 -8.09
CA ILE A 34 7.31 -14.23 -7.05
C ILE A 34 8.72 -13.66 -6.91
N TYR A 35 9.05 -13.22 -5.70
CA TYR A 35 10.30 -12.56 -5.37
C TYR A 35 11.06 -13.35 -4.29
N PRO A 36 12.26 -13.87 -4.58
CA PRO A 36 13.06 -14.63 -3.61
C PRO A 36 13.94 -13.73 -2.73
N PHE A 37 14.11 -14.10 -1.46
CA PHE A 37 14.95 -13.40 -0.48
C PHE A 37 15.70 -14.38 0.44
N ASP A 38 16.89 -14.01 0.88
CA ASP A 38 17.69 -14.83 1.80
C ASP A 38 17.28 -14.67 3.27
N THR A 39 16.63 -13.55 3.62
CA THR A 39 16.25 -13.22 5.00
C THR A 39 14.80 -12.78 5.09
N LEU A 40 14.20 -12.97 6.28
CA LEU A 40 12.84 -12.51 6.58
C LEU A 40 12.75 -10.99 6.47
N ASP A 41 13.73 -10.26 7.02
CA ASP A 41 13.72 -8.80 6.98
C ASP A 41 13.72 -8.25 5.55
N ALA A 42 14.52 -8.84 4.65
CA ALA A 42 14.52 -8.43 3.24
C ALA A 42 13.18 -8.72 2.55
N ALA A 43 12.57 -9.87 2.85
CA ALA A 43 11.25 -10.21 2.34
C ALA A 43 10.15 -9.27 2.86
N LEU A 44 10.19 -8.93 4.16
CA LEU A 44 9.24 -8.00 4.76
C LEU A 44 9.39 -6.58 4.20
N ASN A 45 10.62 -6.10 4.04
CA ASN A 45 10.88 -4.77 3.46
C ASN A 45 10.31 -4.69 2.04
N HIS A 46 10.55 -5.72 1.22
CA HIS A 46 9.98 -5.75 -0.13
C HIS A 46 8.45 -5.82 -0.10
N ALA A 47 7.86 -6.65 0.77
CA ALA A 47 6.41 -6.74 0.89
C ALA A 47 5.76 -5.43 1.38
N PHE A 48 6.45 -4.64 2.20
CA PHE A 48 5.99 -3.30 2.60
C PHE A 48 6.16 -2.27 1.48
N GLN A 49 7.19 -2.40 0.64
CA GLN A 49 7.33 -1.59 -0.56
C GLN A 49 6.17 -1.85 -1.54
N GLU A 50 5.80 -3.12 -1.77
CA GLU A 50 4.66 -3.47 -2.63
C GLU A 50 3.33 -2.90 -2.10
N LEU A 51 3.16 -2.81 -0.77
CA LEU A 51 2.01 -2.13 -0.17
C LEU A 51 2.03 -0.62 -0.43
N GLN A 52 3.19 0.03 -0.34
CA GLN A 52 3.35 1.46 -0.61
C GLN A 52 3.07 1.77 -2.07
N ASP A 53 3.64 0.97 -2.99
CA ASP A 53 3.45 1.13 -4.42
C ASP A 53 1.96 1.02 -4.80
N TRP A 54 1.27 0.00 -4.25
CA TRP A 54 -0.18 -0.14 -4.40
C TRP A 54 -0.98 1.05 -3.88
N PHE A 55 -0.60 1.57 -2.71
CA PHE A 55 -1.29 2.73 -2.13
C PHE A 55 -1.04 4.01 -2.94
N GLN A 56 0.16 4.16 -3.49
CA GLN A 56 0.52 5.27 -4.36
C GLN A 56 -0.31 5.27 -5.66
N GLU A 57 -0.57 4.10 -6.26
CA GLU A 57 -1.45 4.00 -7.43
C GLU A 57 -2.86 4.54 -7.13
N ILE A 58 -3.43 4.20 -5.97
CA ILE A 58 -4.73 4.72 -5.53
C ILE A 58 -4.69 6.26 -5.37
N LEU A 59 -3.60 6.79 -4.83
CA LEU A 59 -3.44 8.24 -4.66
C LEU A 59 -3.34 8.97 -6.01
N ILE A 60 -2.69 8.37 -7.00
CA ILE A 60 -2.61 8.89 -8.38
C ILE A 60 -4.03 8.96 -8.97
N ASP A 61 -4.83 7.89 -8.82
CA ASP A 61 -6.22 7.89 -9.28
C ASP A 61 -7.04 9.03 -8.67
N PHE A 62 -6.81 9.37 -7.39
CA PHE A 62 -7.50 10.49 -6.74
C PHE A 62 -7.09 11.85 -7.31
N GLU A 63 -5.81 12.04 -7.65
CA GLU A 63 -5.35 13.25 -8.35
C GLU A 63 -5.97 13.37 -9.74
N GLU A 64 -6.05 12.26 -10.47
CA GLU A 64 -6.71 12.21 -11.79
C GLU A 64 -8.20 12.51 -11.68
N MET A 65 -8.91 11.91 -10.71
CA MET A 65 -10.32 12.20 -10.45
C MET A 65 -10.55 13.68 -10.18
N ASN A 66 -9.73 14.33 -9.35
CA ASN A 66 -9.87 15.76 -9.05
C ASN A 66 -9.71 16.65 -10.31
N SER A 67 -8.95 16.21 -11.32
CA SER A 67 -8.81 16.93 -12.58
C SER A 67 -10.10 16.95 -13.42
N HIS A 68 -11.01 16.00 -13.17
CA HIS A 68 -12.28 15.83 -13.88
C HIS A 68 -13.50 16.23 -13.03
N ASP A 69 -13.49 15.92 -11.73
CA ASP A 69 -14.52 16.25 -10.74
C ASP A 69 -13.84 16.66 -9.41
N PRO A 70 -13.84 17.96 -9.06
CA PRO A 70 -13.08 18.45 -7.90
C PRO A 70 -13.47 17.76 -6.59
N LEU A 71 -12.47 17.18 -5.92
CA LEU A 71 -12.67 16.49 -4.65
C LEU A 71 -12.70 17.48 -3.48
N SER A 72 -13.70 17.36 -2.60
CA SER A 72 -13.66 18.03 -1.30
C SER A 72 -12.78 17.25 -0.33
N GLN A 73 -12.29 17.91 0.73
CA GLN A 73 -11.54 17.23 1.82
C GLN A 73 -12.33 16.04 2.38
N ALA A 74 -13.63 16.23 2.61
CA ALA A 74 -14.47 15.21 3.20
C ALA A 74 -14.63 13.98 2.29
N ASP A 75 -14.57 14.16 0.98
CA ASP A 75 -14.62 13.06 0.02
C ASP A 75 -13.27 12.33 -0.01
N PHE A 76 -12.17 13.08 -0.08
CA PHE A 76 -10.81 12.52 -0.01
C PHE A 76 -10.60 11.68 1.27
N ASP A 77 -10.98 12.22 2.43
CA ASP A 77 -10.86 11.53 3.73
C ASP A 77 -11.65 10.22 3.77
N ARG A 78 -12.86 10.20 3.17
CA ARG A 78 -13.67 8.98 3.09
C ARG A 78 -13.07 7.96 2.14
N MET A 79 -12.55 8.41 1.00
CA MET A 79 -11.98 7.55 -0.03
C MET A 79 -10.68 6.92 0.45
N ILE A 80 -9.81 7.67 1.14
CA ILE A 80 -8.53 7.15 1.67
C ILE A 80 -8.70 6.22 2.88
N ALA A 81 -9.78 6.36 3.65
CA ALA A 81 -10.02 5.56 4.84
C ALA A 81 -10.12 4.06 4.53
N PHE A 82 -10.73 3.70 3.39
CA PHE A 82 -10.89 2.29 3.02
C PHE A 82 -9.55 1.62 2.69
N PRO A 83 -8.71 2.13 1.76
CA PRO A 83 -7.37 1.58 1.52
C PRO A 83 -6.50 1.48 2.77
N LEU A 84 -6.51 2.51 3.62
CA LEU A 84 -5.77 2.50 4.89
C LEU A 84 -6.27 1.42 5.87
N SER A 85 -7.54 1.02 5.79
CA SER A 85 -8.09 -0.06 6.60
C SER A 85 -7.61 -1.45 6.15
N LEU A 86 -7.23 -1.60 4.88
CA LEU A 86 -6.69 -2.83 4.31
C LEU A 86 -5.16 -2.95 4.54
N ALA A 87 -4.48 -1.82 4.72
CA ALA A 87 -3.04 -1.73 5.01
C ALA A 87 -2.68 -2.15 6.46
N VAL A 88 -3.20 -3.30 6.90
CA VAL A 88 -2.93 -3.90 8.21
C VAL A 88 -2.50 -5.35 7.97
N PRO A 89 -1.27 -5.73 8.35
CA PRO A 89 -0.81 -7.08 8.09
C PRO A 89 -1.43 -8.09 9.04
N SER A 90 -1.52 -9.34 8.59
CA SER A 90 -1.94 -10.45 9.45
C SER A 90 -0.88 -10.79 10.52
N GLU A 91 -1.30 -11.48 11.58
CA GLU A 91 -0.38 -12.08 12.54
C GLU A 91 0.52 -13.13 11.88
N PRO A 92 1.84 -13.19 12.19
CA PRO A 92 2.55 -12.52 13.29
C PRO A 92 3.30 -11.23 12.89
N PHE A 93 2.95 -10.60 11.76
CA PHE A 93 3.81 -9.56 11.16
C PHE A 93 3.51 -8.13 11.64
N GLN A 94 2.55 -7.97 12.57
CA GLN A 94 2.12 -6.66 13.06
C GLN A 94 3.24 -5.91 13.79
N GLU A 95 4.05 -6.60 14.60
CA GLU A 95 5.17 -5.98 15.32
C GLU A 95 6.24 -5.47 14.35
N SER A 96 6.62 -6.28 13.36
CA SER A 96 7.58 -5.88 12.31
C SER A 96 7.09 -4.70 11.50
N PHE A 97 5.79 -4.66 11.17
CA PHE A 97 5.17 -3.55 10.45
C PHE A 97 5.14 -2.26 11.27
N ALA A 98 4.79 -2.35 12.56
CA ALA A 98 4.80 -1.22 13.47
C ALA A 98 6.22 -0.64 13.65
N ALA A 99 7.22 -1.51 13.77
CA ALA A 99 8.62 -1.11 13.92
C ALA A 99 9.17 -0.35 12.69
N GLN A 100 8.60 -0.58 11.51
CA GLN A 100 8.99 0.09 10.27
C GLN A 100 8.19 1.37 9.97
N HIS A 101 7.25 1.75 10.84
CA HIS A 101 6.44 2.96 10.70
C HIS A 101 5.65 3.07 9.38
N VAL A 102 5.37 1.94 8.71
CA VAL A 102 4.76 1.91 7.37
C VAL A 102 3.40 2.62 7.35
N LYS A 103 2.54 2.37 8.36
CA LYS A 103 1.24 3.05 8.47
C LYS A 103 1.37 4.58 8.53
N THR A 104 2.38 5.09 9.24
CA THR A 104 2.63 6.52 9.33
C THR A 104 3.04 7.09 7.98
N GLN A 105 3.90 6.38 7.24
CA GLN A 105 4.32 6.77 5.90
C GLN A 105 3.12 6.85 4.92
N LEU A 106 2.23 5.86 4.91
CA LEU A 106 1.03 5.90 4.07
C LEU A 106 0.12 7.10 4.41
N GLN A 107 -0.02 7.44 5.70
CA GLN A 107 -0.79 8.61 6.12
C GLN A 107 -0.13 9.93 5.67
N GLU A 108 1.19 10.01 5.72
CA GLU A 108 1.95 11.16 5.24
C GLU A 108 1.83 11.32 3.71
N GLU A 109 1.90 10.24 2.95
CA GLU A 109 1.71 10.23 1.49
C GLU A 109 0.31 10.73 1.10
N ALA A 110 -0.73 10.29 1.82
CA ALA A 110 -2.09 10.78 1.62
C ALA A 110 -2.21 12.28 1.90
N ALA A 111 -1.63 12.75 3.00
CA ALA A 111 -1.63 14.18 3.35
C ALA A 111 -0.90 15.02 2.29
N GLN A 112 0.26 14.56 1.81
CA GLN A 112 1.01 15.23 0.75
C GLN A 112 0.23 15.28 -0.57
N THR A 113 -0.48 14.20 -0.92
CA THR A 113 -1.34 14.13 -2.10
C THR A 113 -2.47 15.15 -2.01
N TRP A 114 -3.14 15.26 -0.86
CA TRP A 114 -4.15 16.27 -0.65
C TRP A 114 -3.60 17.70 -0.80
N GLU A 115 -2.41 17.99 -0.25
CA GLU A 115 -1.78 19.29 -0.45
C GLU A 115 -1.53 19.60 -1.94
N ARG A 116 -1.12 18.60 -2.73
CA ARG A 116 -0.94 18.77 -4.19
C ARG A 116 -2.26 19.05 -4.90
N ILE A 117 -3.33 18.37 -4.52
CA ILE A 117 -4.69 18.61 -5.04
C ILE A 117 -5.13 20.05 -4.77
N VAL A 118 -5.04 20.52 -3.53
CA VAL A 118 -5.43 21.89 -3.13
C VAL A 118 -4.61 22.96 -3.86
N ARG A 119 -3.29 22.74 -3.99
CA ARG A 119 -2.41 23.66 -4.73
C ARG A 119 -2.72 23.71 -6.23
N SER A 120 -3.21 22.61 -6.80
CA SER A 120 -3.60 22.55 -8.22
C SER A 120 -4.92 23.27 -8.44
N ASN A 121 -5.89 23.10 -7.54
CA ASN A 121 -7.19 23.78 -7.60
C ASN A 121 -7.08 25.31 -7.43
N SER A 122 -6.07 25.80 -6.71
CA SER A 122 -5.84 27.26 -6.55
C SER A 122 -5.17 27.94 -7.75
N LYS A 123 -4.76 27.17 -8.77
CA LYS A 123 -4.18 27.68 -10.03
C LYS A 123 -5.16 27.65 -11.21
N LEU A 124 -6.33 27.02 -11.03
CA LEU A 124 -7.45 26.98 -11.98
C LEU A 124 -8.37 28.19 -11.75
#